data_AF-A0A120MG60-F1
#
_entry.id   AF-A0A120MG60-F1
#
_cell.length_a   1.000
_cell.length_b   1.000
_cell.length_c   1.000
_cell.angle_alpha   90.00
_cell.angle_beta   90.00
_cell.angle_gamma   90.00
#
_symmetry.space_group_name_H-M   'P 1'
#
loop_
_entity.id
_entity.type
_entity.pdbx_description
1 polymer ?
#
loop_
_entity_poly.entity_id
_entity_poly.type
_entity_poly.pdbx_seq_one_letter_code
_entity_poly.pdbx_strand_id
1 'polypeptide(L)'
;MGKTPPTDYEGHEPDGEPYTWPAPEDEGAQPDYEPDHSDPNAEQELLDHYLAYDKEPSADEFDPMAMPAWSWFMVLAWIAWRNPSDVRKCCDEYRANCWRYSIKASFVPRNDTTSPLRRRFPPSGQVDRHVFQADAPMNGRILTVMETATAARLVVTVKSADALLKNALVEGRLTAIGAESGLGCPVEIEAFKWTHIEVNEKGELYYRKTAGQFAYNEVRFMRADLMKLWPANSRPATVTVEPDRGGRPQEFKWDEMKEVAREMVRLKGLPGKGNTYFPSKSQFAEAIKVEFARRFDQHPEDSTVRGRSTKWLKEFAEN
;
A
#
# COMPACT_ATOMS: atom_id res chain seq x y z
N MET A 1 -20.67 -14.79 -46.26
CA MET A 1 -21.94 -15.46 -45.92
C MET A 1 -22.09 -15.43 -44.41
N GLY A 2 -22.76 -14.39 -43.89
CA GLY A 2 -22.97 -14.20 -42.46
C GLY A 2 -24.21 -14.97 -41.99
N LYS A 3 -24.06 -15.78 -40.95
CA LYS A 3 -25.18 -16.40 -40.23
C LYS A 3 -25.43 -15.56 -38.99
N THR A 4 -26.58 -14.89 -38.95
CA THR A 4 -27.15 -14.27 -37.75
C THR A 4 -27.58 -15.37 -36.77
N PRO A 5 -27.40 -15.17 -35.44
CA PRO A 5 -27.96 -16.06 -34.44
C PRO A 5 -29.46 -15.77 -34.22
N PRO A 6 -30.25 -16.77 -33.82
CA PRO A 6 -31.67 -16.60 -33.54
C PRO A 6 -31.86 -15.91 -32.18
N THR A 7 -32.67 -14.84 -32.18
CA THR A 7 -33.14 -14.11 -31.00
C THR A 7 -34.57 -14.51 -30.68
N ASP A 8 -34.74 -15.66 -30.04
CA ASP A 8 -36.02 -16.04 -29.43
C ASP A 8 -35.75 -16.41 -27.97
N TYR A 9 -35.77 -15.40 -27.10
CA TYR A 9 -35.85 -15.60 -25.65
C TYR A 9 -37.18 -15.00 -25.21
N GLU A 10 -38.23 -15.83 -25.23
CA GLU A 10 -39.52 -15.49 -24.65
C GLU A 10 -39.35 -15.43 -23.12
N GLY A 11 -39.46 -14.22 -22.58
CA GLY A 11 -39.46 -13.97 -21.15
C GLY A 11 -40.72 -14.55 -20.51
N HIS A 12 -40.57 -15.70 -19.86
CA HIS A 12 -41.52 -16.10 -18.83
C HIS A 12 -41.27 -15.24 -17.58
N GLU A 13 -42.14 -14.27 -17.33
CA GLU A 13 -42.28 -13.65 -16.03
C GLU A 13 -42.87 -14.70 -15.08
N PRO A 14 -42.16 -15.12 -14.02
CA PRO A 14 -42.75 -15.99 -13.02
C PRO A 14 -43.74 -15.16 -12.19
N ASP A 15 -44.99 -15.61 -12.13
CA ASP A 15 -46.08 -15.10 -11.28
C ASP A 15 -45.79 -15.35 -9.77
N GLY A 16 -44.65 -14.85 -9.29
CA GLY A 16 -44.26 -14.93 -7.89
C GLY A 16 -45.02 -13.89 -7.08
N GLU A 17 -45.92 -14.35 -6.21
CA GLU A 17 -46.55 -13.49 -5.21
C GLU A 17 -45.48 -12.70 -4.45
N PRO A 18 -45.73 -11.40 -4.16
CA PRO A 18 -44.77 -10.56 -3.48
C PRO A 18 -44.43 -11.16 -2.11
N TYR A 19 -43.16 -11.50 -1.93
CA TYR A 19 -42.62 -11.99 -0.66
C TYR A 19 -42.76 -10.89 0.39
N THR A 20 -43.81 -10.98 1.22
CA THR A 20 -43.99 -10.13 2.38
C THR A 20 -43.10 -10.65 3.50
N TRP A 21 -42.02 -9.93 3.78
CA TRP A 21 -41.24 -10.16 5.00
C TRP A 21 -42.17 -10.02 6.21
N PRO A 22 -42.25 -11.02 7.10
CA PRO A 22 -42.99 -10.85 8.35
C PRO A 22 -42.43 -9.63 9.07
N ALA A 23 -43.31 -8.75 9.53
CA ALA A 23 -42.91 -7.62 10.36
C ALA A 23 -42.07 -8.15 11.52
N PRO A 24 -40.90 -7.55 11.81
CA PRO A 24 -40.09 -7.98 12.95
C PRO A 24 -41.00 -7.94 14.18
N GLU A 25 -41.20 -9.11 14.78
CA GLU A 25 -41.89 -9.21 16.05
C GLU A 25 -41.16 -8.28 17.03
N ASP A 26 -41.93 -7.61 17.88
CA ASP A 26 -41.46 -6.66 18.89
C ASP A 26 -40.48 -7.38 19.83
N GLU A 27 -39.21 -7.49 19.40
CA GLU A 27 -38.09 -8.00 20.16
C GLU A 27 -37.91 -7.05 21.33
N GLY A 28 -38.54 -7.40 22.45
CA GLY A 28 -38.50 -6.65 23.69
C GLY A 28 -37.08 -6.16 23.95
N ALA A 29 -36.97 -4.85 24.18
CA ALA A 29 -35.73 -4.12 24.39
C ALA A 29 -34.62 -5.01 24.95
N GLN A 30 -33.61 -5.32 24.11
CA GLN A 30 -32.43 -6.02 24.58
C GLN A 30 -31.92 -5.29 25.83
N PRO A 31 -31.75 -5.99 26.97
CA PRO A 31 -31.18 -5.36 28.14
C PRO A 31 -29.83 -4.76 27.75
N ASP A 32 -29.63 -3.49 28.07
CA ASP A 32 -28.40 -2.75 27.84
C ASP A 32 -27.24 -3.46 28.56
N TYR A 33 -26.64 -4.45 27.90
CA TYR A 33 -25.45 -5.11 28.36
C TYR A 33 -24.30 -4.14 28.12
N GLU A 34 -23.99 -3.33 29.13
CA GLU A 34 -22.69 -2.67 29.23
C GLU A 34 -21.70 -3.73 29.76
N PRO A 35 -20.85 -4.35 28.90
CA PRO A 35 -19.80 -5.23 29.40
C PRO A 35 -18.97 -4.46 30.43
N ASP A 36 -18.85 -5.02 31.63
CA ASP A 36 -18.03 -4.46 32.69
C ASP A 36 -16.57 -4.44 32.23
N HIS A 37 -16.13 -3.27 31.74
CA HIS A 37 -14.79 -3.03 31.21
C HIS A 37 -13.70 -3.03 32.30
N SER A 38 -13.99 -3.48 33.52
CA SER A 38 -13.05 -3.51 34.63
C SER A 38 -12.17 -4.77 34.70
N ASP A 39 -12.46 -5.81 33.90
CA ASP A 39 -11.58 -6.98 33.78
C ASP A 39 -10.57 -6.83 32.62
N PRO A 40 -9.28 -6.56 32.91
CA PRO A 40 -8.25 -6.49 31.87
C PRO A 40 -8.02 -7.82 31.14
N ASN A 41 -8.46 -8.96 31.69
CA ASN A 41 -8.29 -10.26 31.04
C ASN A 41 -9.35 -10.53 29.97
N ALA A 42 -10.54 -9.96 30.09
CA ALA A 42 -11.62 -10.17 29.11
C ALA A 42 -11.24 -9.66 27.70
N GLU A 43 -10.46 -8.58 27.62
CA GLU A 43 -9.95 -8.08 26.34
C GLU A 43 -8.93 -9.05 25.72
N GLN A 44 -8.03 -9.62 26.54
CA GLN A 44 -7.02 -10.57 26.07
C GLN A 44 -7.66 -11.90 25.64
N GLU A 45 -8.63 -12.42 26.39
CA GLU A 45 -9.34 -13.66 26.04
C GLU A 45 -10.14 -13.51 24.74
N LEU A 46 -10.77 -12.35 24.51
CA LEU A 46 -11.41 -12.03 23.24
C LEU A 46 -10.37 -11.96 22.11
N LEU A 47 -9.21 -11.32 22.35
CA LEU A 47 -8.14 -11.24 21.36
C LEU A 47 -7.64 -12.64 20.97
N ASP A 48 -7.36 -13.48 21.96
CA ASP A 48 -6.89 -14.85 21.77
C ASP A 48 -7.95 -15.71 21.06
N HIS A 49 -9.23 -15.52 21.40
CA HIS A 49 -10.35 -16.16 20.71
C HIS A 49 -10.40 -15.77 19.23
N TYR A 50 -10.22 -14.48 18.89
CA TYR A 50 -10.21 -14.03 17.50
C TYR A 50 -8.97 -14.45 16.73
N LEU A 51 -7.79 -14.40 17.36
CA LEU A 51 -6.54 -14.87 16.77
C LEU A 51 -6.56 -16.37 16.47
N ALA A 52 -7.33 -17.17 17.22
CA ALA A 52 -7.53 -18.58 16.92
C ALA A 52 -8.25 -18.83 15.58
N TYR A 53 -8.92 -17.81 15.01
CA TYR A 53 -9.55 -17.88 13.69
C TYR A 53 -8.66 -17.31 12.57
N ASP A 54 -7.47 -16.77 12.89
CA ASP A 54 -6.51 -16.43 11.85
C ASP A 54 -6.16 -17.70 11.06
N LYS A 55 -6.35 -17.63 9.75
CA LYS A 55 -6.07 -18.75 8.85
C LYS A 55 -4.95 -18.31 7.91
N GLU A 56 -3.78 -18.85 8.13
CA GLU A 56 -2.69 -18.82 7.15
C GLU A 56 -2.72 -20.15 6.39
N PRO A 57 -2.85 -20.14 5.04
CA PRO A 57 -2.73 -21.34 4.25
C PRO A 57 -1.40 -22.05 4.50
N SER A 58 -1.38 -23.36 4.28
CA SER A 58 -0.15 -24.14 4.42
C SER A 58 0.95 -23.55 3.53
N ALA A 59 2.17 -23.56 4.05
CA ALA A 59 3.34 -23.13 3.32
C ALA A 59 3.53 -23.89 1.99
N ASP A 60 3.12 -25.16 1.97
CA ASP A 60 3.31 -26.06 0.83
C ASP A 60 2.25 -25.84 -0.26
N GLU A 61 1.05 -25.36 0.10
CA GLU A 61 -0.04 -25.09 -0.84
C GLU A 61 0.29 -23.90 -1.75
N PHE A 62 0.99 -22.90 -1.20
CA PHE A 62 1.42 -21.69 -1.90
C PHE A 62 2.93 -21.56 -1.88
N ASP A 63 3.65 -22.60 -2.31
CA ASP A 63 5.10 -22.51 -2.47
C ASP A 63 5.47 -21.65 -3.70
N PRO A 64 6.03 -20.43 -3.53
CA PRO A 64 6.43 -19.62 -4.67
C PRO A 64 7.54 -20.28 -5.49
N MET A 65 8.30 -21.23 -4.93
CA MET A 65 9.34 -21.95 -5.66
C MET A 65 8.76 -23.03 -6.58
N ALA A 66 7.53 -23.48 -6.35
CA ALA A 66 6.80 -24.36 -7.26
C ALA A 66 6.14 -23.59 -8.42
N MET A 67 5.88 -22.28 -8.24
CA MET A 67 5.26 -21.46 -9.28
C MET A 67 6.24 -21.20 -10.46
N PRO A 68 5.82 -21.42 -11.72
CA PRO A 68 6.69 -21.20 -12.88
C PRO A 68 6.90 -19.71 -13.18
N ALA A 69 5.92 -18.87 -12.86
CA ALA A 69 5.94 -17.44 -13.11
C ALA A 69 5.38 -16.63 -11.95
N TRP A 70 5.92 -15.43 -11.75
CA TRP A 70 5.63 -14.56 -10.61
C TRP A 70 5.04 -13.22 -11.06
N SER A 71 4.20 -12.63 -10.22
CA SER A 71 3.69 -11.27 -10.42
C SER A 71 4.76 -10.21 -10.12
N TRP A 72 4.53 -8.97 -10.54
CA TRP A 72 5.45 -7.84 -10.29
C TRP A 72 5.91 -7.75 -8.83
N PHE A 73 4.98 -7.78 -7.87
CA PHE A 73 5.31 -7.65 -6.45
C PHE A 73 6.03 -8.87 -5.88
N MET A 74 5.74 -10.08 -6.36
CA MET A 74 6.51 -11.27 -6.01
C MET A 74 7.97 -11.15 -6.48
N VAL A 75 8.19 -10.59 -7.68
CA VAL A 75 9.55 -10.32 -8.19
C VAL A 75 10.26 -9.28 -7.34
N LEU A 76 9.61 -8.15 -7.04
CA LEU A 76 10.18 -7.14 -6.15
C LEU A 76 10.54 -7.74 -4.79
N ALA A 77 9.68 -8.60 -4.25
CA ALA A 77 9.93 -9.26 -2.98
C ALA A 77 11.13 -10.21 -3.04
N TRP A 78 11.27 -10.96 -4.13
CA TRP A 78 12.44 -11.79 -4.33
C TRP A 78 13.71 -10.95 -4.39
N ILE A 79 13.66 -9.82 -5.11
CA ILE A 79 14.79 -8.90 -5.23
C ILE A 79 15.18 -8.30 -3.88
N ALA A 80 14.19 -7.83 -3.11
CA ALA A 80 14.38 -7.17 -1.84
C ALA A 80 14.79 -8.10 -0.69
N TRP A 81 14.29 -9.34 -0.62
CA TRP A 81 14.52 -10.23 0.54
C TRP A 81 15.22 -11.55 0.25
N ARG A 82 15.25 -12.03 -1.01
CA ARG A 82 15.77 -13.37 -1.38
C ARG A 82 15.20 -14.52 -0.55
N ASN A 83 13.97 -14.36 -0.06
CA ASN A 83 13.35 -15.31 0.85
C ASN A 83 11.99 -15.77 0.30
N PRO A 84 11.78 -17.08 0.06
CA PRO A 84 10.51 -17.60 -0.43
C PRO A 84 9.31 -17.24 0.46
N SER A 85 9.47 -17.22 1.77
CA SER A 85 8.37 -16.87 2.70
C SER A 85 7.90 -15.41 2.51
N ASP A 86 8.80 -14.48 2.19
CA ASP A 86 8.43 -13.08 1.92
C ASP A 86 7.86 -12.90 0.51
N VAL A 87 8.30 -13.70 -0.47
CA VAL A 87 7.67 -13.77 -1.80
C VAL A 87 6.23 -14.29 -1.71
N ARG A 88 5.99 -15.34 -0.91
CA ARG A 88 4.65 -15.92 -0.69
C ARG A 88 3.67 -14.88 -0.17
N LYS A 89 4.10 -14.05 0.78
CA LYS A 89 3.28 -12.95 1.32
C LYS A 89 2.89 -11.91 0.27
N CYS A 90 3.58 -11.86 -0.87
CA CYS A 90 3.27 -10.98 -2.00
C CYS A 90 2.49 -11.68 -3.13
N CYS A 91 2.17 -12.97 -2.98
CA CYS A 91 1.37 -13.73 -3.93
C CYS A 91 -0.12 -13.44 -3.70
N ASP A 92 -0.82 -12.96 -4.73
CA ASP A 92 -2.23 -12.57 -4.61
C ASP A 92 -3.13 -13.77 -4.27
N GLU A 93 -2.85 -14.95 -4.83
CA GLU A 93 -3.60 -16.19 -4.55
C GLU A 93 -3.44 -16.61 -3.07
N TYR A 94 -2.23 -16.53 -2.52
CA TYR A 94 -1.97 -16.79 -1.10
C TYR A 94 -2.72 -15.78 -0.22
N ARG A 95 -2.64 -14.49 -0.57
CA ARG A 95 -3.29 -13.41 0.19
C ARG A 95 -4.82 -13.51 0.15
N ALA A 96 -5.40 -13.90 -0.98
CA ALA A 96 -6.83 -14.16 -1.10
C ALA A 96 -7.30 -15.29 -0.18
N ASN A 97 -6.39 -16.20 0.21
CA ASN A 97 -6.65 -17.29 1.13
C ASN A 97 -6.16 -17.03 2.56
N CYS A 98 -5.58 -15.86 2.85
CA CYS A 98 -5.19 -15.46 4.20
C CYS A 98 -6.34 -14.74 4.91
N TRP A 99 -6.63 -15.18 6.14
CA TRP A 99 -7.67 -14.59 6.97
C TRP A 99 -6.98 -14.07 8.22
N ARG A 100 -7.09 -12.77 8.47
CA ARG A 100 -6.62 -12.16 9.72
C ARG A 100 -7.74 -11.36 10.34
N TYR A 101 -8.04 -11.65 11.60
CA TYR A 101 -8.95 -10.86 12.41
C TYR A 101 -8.21 -9.61 12.89
N SER A 102 -8.81 -8.45 12.69
CA SER A 102 -8.31 -7.20 13.25
C SER A 102 -9.45 -6.49 13.98
N ILE A 103 -9.24 -6.20 15.26
CA ILE A 103 -10.19 -5.39 16.03
C ILE A 103 -9.97 -3.94 15.63
N LYS A 104 -10.91 -3.39 14.85
CA LYS A 104 -10.94 -1.94 14.61
C LYS A 104 -11.50 -1.26 15.85
N ALA A 105 -10.61 -0.69 16.64
CA ALA A 105 -11.00 0.32 17.59
C ALA A 105 -11.49 1.55 16.82
N SER A 106 -12.78 1.88 16.97
CA SER A 106 -13.30 3.15 16.49
C SER A 106 -13.06 4.22 17.57
N PHE A 107 -12.63 5.39 17.13
CA PHE A 107 -12.59 6.56 17.99
C PHE A 107 -13.91 7.29 17.78
N VAL A 108 -14.81 7.17 18.74
CA VAL A 108 -16.07 7.91 18.71
C VAL A 108 -15.80 9.30 19.29
N PRO A 109 -16.08 10.39 18.54
CA PRO A 109 -16.00 11.73 19.09
C PRO A 109 -16.89 11.81 20.33
N ARG A 110 -16.33 12.25 21.46
CA ARG A 110 -17.16 12.58 22.63
C ARG A 110 -17.78 13.95 22.35
N ASN A 111 -19.07 14.11 22.64
CA ASN A 111 -19.78 15.40 22.46
C ASN A 111 -19.21 16.55 23.32
N ASP A 112 -18.24 16.27 24.18
CA ASP A 112 -17.49 17.25 24.94
C ASP A 112 -16.15 17.54 24.26
N THR A 113 -15.99 18.77 23.79
CA THR A 113 -14.82 19.28 23.06
C THR A 113 -13.52 19.27 23.87
N THR A 114 -13.58 18.98 25.17
CA THR A 114 -12.41 19.06 26.07
C THR A 114 -11.84 17.71 26.50
N SER A 115 -12.54 16.60 26.26
CA SER A 115 -12.09 15.28 26.68
C SER A 115 -11.26 14.57 25.59
N PRO A 116 -10.19 13.82 25.95
CA PRO A 116 -9.48 12.98 24.99
C PRO A 116 -10.45 11.95 24.36
N LEU A 117 -10.25 11.65 23.08
CA LEU A 117 -11.01 10.62 22.36
C LEU A 117 -10.96 9.31 23.14
N ARG A 118 -12.11 8.82 23.60
CA ARG A 118 -12.18 7.51 24.24
C ARG A 118 -12.20 6.46 23.15
N ARG A 119 -11.27 5.51 23.21
CA ARG A 119 -11.29 4.32 22.37
C ARG A 119 -12.54 3.53 22.75
N ARG A 120 -13.54 3.48 21.86
CA ARG A 120 -14.73 2.64 22.09
C ARG A 120 -14.47 1.36 21.31
N PHE A 121 -14.25 0.27 22.05
CA PHE A 121 -14.37 -1.04 21.44
C PHE A 121 -15.81 -1.20 21.01
N PRO A 122 -16.08 -1.80 19.83
CA PRO A 122 -17.44 -2.11 19.47
C PRO A 122 -18.07 -2.94 20.60
N PRO A 123 -19.35 -2.70 20.94
CA PRO A 123 -20.05 -3.49 21.95
C PRO A 123 -19.90 -4.98 21.61
N SER A 124 -19.69 -5.81 22.63
CA SER A 124 -19.48 -7.26 22.51
C SER A 124 -20.56 -7.88 21.61
N GLY A 125 -20.21 -8.18 20.36
CA GLY A 125 -21.15 -8.64 19.33
C GLY A 125 -20.96 -7.98 17.96
N GLN A 126 -20.50 -6.73 17.89
CA GLN A 126 -20.09 -6.07 16.64
C GLN A 126 -18.59 -6.21 16.42
N VAL A 127 -18.10 -7.44 16.35
CA VAL A 127 -16.83 -7.65 15.66
C VAL A 127 -17.14 -7.56 14.19
N ASP A 128 -16.93 -6.37 13.63
CA ASP A 128 -16.84 -6.22 12.19
C ASP A 128 -15.80 -7.24 11.75
N ARG A 129 -16.28 -8.30 11.09
CA ARG A 129 -15.45 -9.25 10.36
C ARG A 129 -14.88 -8.47 9.19
N HIS A 130 -13.89 -7.63 9.48
CA HIS A 130 -12.99 -7.15 8.48
C HIS A 130 -12.19 -8.37 8.07
N VAL A 131 -12.71 -9.05 7.05
CA VAL A 131 -11.87 -9.66 6.04
C VAL A 131 -10.80 -8.61 5.79
N PHE A 132 -9.55 -8.89 6.20
CA PHE A 132 -8.43 -8.25 5.53
C PHE A 132 -8.66 -8.58 4.07
N GLN A 133 -9.28 -7.64 3.34
CA GLN A 133 -9.95 -7.89 2.07
C GLN A 133 -9.09 -8.84 1.26
N ALA A 134 -9.59 -10.07 1.06
CA ALA A 134 -9.10 -10.96 0.03
C ALA A 134 -9.06 -10.23 -1.34
N ASP A 135 -9.80 -9.12 -1.45
CA ASP A 135 -9.98 -8.31 -2.65
C ASP A 135 -8.97 -7.18 -2.84
N ALA A 136 -8.09 -6.87 -1.88
CA ALA A 136 -7.09 -5.82 -2.11
C ALA A 136 -5.84 -6.44 -2.77
N PRO A 137 -5.68 -6.35 -4.11
CA PRO A 137 -4.50 -6.85 -4.79
C PRO A 137 -3.24 -6.25 -4.17
N MET A 138 -2.13 -6.97 -4.29
CA MET A 138 -0.88 -6.50 -3.71
C MET A 138 -0.58 -5.12 -4.27
N ASN A 139 -0.12 -4.22 -3.41
CA ASN A 139 0.19 -2.87 -3.83
C ASN A 139 1.48 -2.33 -3.23
N GLY A 140 2.00 -1.28 -3.85
CA GLY A 140 3.26 -0.65 -3.43
C GLY A 140 3.26 -0.21 -1.96
N ARG A 141 2.11 0.16 -1.39
CA ARG A 141 2.00 0.54 0.03
C ARG A 141 2.17 -0.67 0.94
N ILE A 142 1.54 -1.80 0.63
CA ILE A 142 1.70 -3.04 1.40
C ILE A 142 3.17 -3.48 1.36
N LEU A 143 3.82 -3.37 0.20
CA LEU A 143 5.23 -3.71 0.06
C LEU A 143 6.14 -2.82 0.93
N THR A 144 5.81 -1.54 1.04
CA THR A 144 6.53 -0.57 1.92
C THR A 144 6.32 -0.90 3.40
N VAL A 145 5.11 -1.30 3.79
CA VAL A 145 4.83 -1.79 5.16
C VAL A 145 5.65 -3.05 5.44
N MET A 146 5.72 -3.99 4.50
CA MET A 146 6.55 -5.18 4.62
C MET A 146 8.04 -4.84 4.76
N GLU A 147 8.55 -3.88 3.98
CA GLU A 147 9.93 -3.37 4.12
C GLU A 147 10.23 -2.90 5.54
N THR A 148 9.37 -2.06 6.12
CA THR A 148 9.57 -1.62 7.51
C THR A 148 9.53 -2.77 8.52
N ALA A 149 8.58 -3.70 8.37
CA ALA A 149 8.42 -4.83 9.29
C ALA A 149 9.55 -5.86 9.19
N THR A 150 10.27 -5.89 8.06
CA THR A 150 11.26 -6.94 7.76
C THR A 150 12.64 -6.37 7.41
N ALA A 151 12.89 -5.11 7.79
CA ALA A 151 14.11 -4.38 7.47
C ALA A 151 15.40 -5.14 7.83
N ALA A 152 15.40 -5.90 8.93
CA ALA A 152 16.56 -6.70 9.36
C ALA A 152 16.96 -7.82 8.37
N ARG A 153 16.04 -8.24 7.48
CA ARG A 153 16.25 -9.31 6.48
C ARG A 153 16.38 -8.77 5.06
N LEU A 154 16.30 -7.45 4.91
CA LEU A 154 16.32 -6.78 3.63
C LEU A 154 17.71 -6.87 3.00
N VAL A 155 17.75 -7.34 1.77
CA VAL A 155 18.92 -7.45 0.91
C VAL A 155 19.16 -6.16 0.16
N VAL A 156 18.09 -5.55 -0.38
CA VAL A 156 18.04 -4.21 -0.97
C VAL A 156 16.67 -3.58 -0.70
N THR A 157 16.59 -2.24 -0.66
CA THR A 157 15.31 -1.54 -0.51
C THR A 157 14.33 -1.89 -1.61
N VAL A 158 13.02 -1.78 -1.34
CA VAL A 158 11.98 -2.02 -2.35
C VAL A 158 12.14 -1.07 -3.53
N LYS A 159 12.52 0.19 -3.26
CA LYS A 159 12.83 1.18 -4.30
C LYS A 159 14.04 0.76 -5.15
N SER A 160 15.10 0.27 -4.51
CA SER A 160 16.27 -0.26 -5.23
C SER A 160 15.92 -1.53 -6.03
N ALA A 161 15.06 -2.39 -5.48
CA ALA A 161 14.57 -3.58 -6.16
C ALA A 161 13.79 -3.25 -7.43
N ASP A 162 12.92 -2.24 -7.38
CA ASP A 162 12.17 -1.72 -8.54
C ASP A 162 13.12 -1.17 -9.61
N ALA A 163 14.12 -0.38 -9.22
CA ALA A 163 15.13 0.13 -10.14
C ALA A 163 15.94 -1.00 -10.79
N LEU A 164 16.37 -2.01 -10.02
CA LEU A 164 17.10 -3.18 -10.53
C LEU A 164 16.25 -4.00 -11.51
N LEU A 165 14.97 -4.19 -11.20
CA LEU A 165 14.03 -4.88 -12.08
C LEU A 165 13.84 -4.13 -13.40
N LYS A 166 13.55 -2.83 -13.34
CA LYS A 166 13.39 -1.98 -14.53
C LYS A 166 14.64 -1.95 -15.41
N ASN A 167 15.82 -1.84 -14.81
CA ASN A 167 17.07 -1.87 -15.57
C ASN A 167 17.25 -3.21 -16.29
N ALA A 168 16.98 -4.34 -15.63
CA ALA A 168 17.07 -5.67 -16.25
C ALA A 168 16.09 -5.83 -17.43
N LEU A 169 14.90 -5.23 -17.34
CA LEU A 169 13.88 -5.24 -18.39
C LEU A 169 14.27 -4.36 -19.59
N VAL A 170 14.77 -3.15 -19.33
CA VAL A 170 15.25 -2.24 -20.39
C VAL A 170 16.45 -2.81 -21.13
N GLU A 171 17.34 -3.50 -20.43
CA GLU A 171 18.52 -4.17 -21.01
C GLU A 171 18.18 -5.49 -21.73
N GLY A 172 16.92 -5.96 -21.67
CA GLY A 172 16.51 -7.24 -22.25
C GLY A 172 17.14 -8.47 -21.57
N ARG A 173 17.66 -8.32 -20.34
CA ARG A 173 18.18 -9.44 -19.53
C ARG A 173 17.06 -10.24 -18.87
N LEU A 174 15.89 -9.64 -18.74
CA LEU A 174 14.68 -10.27 -18.24
C LEU A 174 13.54 -10.01 -19.22
N THR A 175 12.76 -11.05 -19.49
CA THR A 175 11.53 -10.96 -20.28
C THR A 175 10.31 -10.96 -19.36
N ALA A 176 9.29 -10.18 -19.71
CA ALA A 176 7.98 -10.27 -19.09
C ALA A 176 6.89 -10.55 -20.12
N ILE A 177 5.87 -11.27 -19.69
CA ILE A 177 4.65 -11.53 -20.46
C ILE A 177 3.53 -10.76 -19.77
N GLY A 178 2.71 -10.03 -20.52
CA GLY A 178 1.51 -9.38 -20.00
C GLY A 178 0.37 -9.55 -21.00
N ALA A 179 -0.87 -9.44 -20.53
CA ALA A 179 -2.02 -9.39 -21.41
C ALA A 179 -2.24 -7.95 -21.89
N GLU A 180 -2.29 -7.73 -23.21
CA GLU A 180 -2.50 -6.41 -23.78
C GLU A 180 -3.94 -5.94 -23.54
N SER A 181 -4.10 -4.69 -23.08
CA SER A 181 -5.41 -4.13 -22.75
C SER A 181 -6.33 -4.13 -23.98
N GLY A 182 -7.48 -4.80 -23.87
CA GLY A 182 -8.50 -4.90 -24.91
C GLY A 182 -8.47 -6.21 -25.71
N LEU A 183 -7.32 -6.88 -25.81
CA LEU A 183 -7.22 -8.19 -26.47
C LEU A 183 -7.17 -9.35 -25.47
N GLY A 184 -6.59 -9.15 -24.29
CA GLY A 184 -6.42 -10.20 -23.29
C GLY A 184 -5.44 -11.31 -23.70
N CYS A 185 -4.83 -11.22 -24.88
CA CYS A 185 -3.83 -12.16 -25.35
C CYS A 185 -2.51 -11.93 -24.61
N PRO A 186 -1.87 -12.98 -24.07
CA PRO A 186 -0.54 -12.87 -23.48
C PRO A 186 0.46 -12.53 -24.58
N VAL A 187 1.18 -11.42 -24.41
CA VAL A 187 2.22 -10.94 -25.32
C VAL A 187 3.50 -10.67 -24.55
N GLU A 188 4.63 -10.91 -25.20
CA GLU A 188 5.93 -10.51 -24.68
C GLU A 188 6.06 -8.98 -24.72
N ILE A 189 6.48 -8.38 -23.60
CA ILE A 189 6.69 -6.95 -23.50
C ILE A 189 8.13 -6.62 -23.90
N GLU A 190 8.29 -6.08 -25.10
CA GLU A 190 9.59 -5.73 -25.68
C GLU A 190 10.42 -4.80 -24.79
N ALA A 191 11.74 -5.04 -24.71
CA ALA A 191 12.68 -4.33 -23.85
C ALA A 191 12.58 -2.79 -23.94
N PHE A 192 12.48 -2.24 -25.15
CA PHE A 192 12.43 -0.79 -25.37
C PHE A 192 11.11 -0.15 -24.88
N LYS A 193 10.03 -0.91 -24.70
CA LYS A 193 8.76 -0.35 -24.20
C LYS A 193 8.86 0.04 -22.73
N TRP A 194 9.73 -0.62 -21.97
CA TRP A 194 9.91 -0.36 -20.53
C TRP A 194 10.41 1.04 -20.20
N THR A 195 11.03 1.76 -21.14
CA THR A 195 11.41 3.18 -20.93
C THR A 195 10.20 4.13 -20.90
N HIS A 196 9.03 3.65 -21.31
CA HIS A 196 7.80 4.43 -21.40
C HIS A 196 6.67 3.88 -20.53
N ILE A 197 6.91 2.76 -19.86
CA ILE A 197 5.95 2.08 -19.00
C ILE A 197 6.20 2.47 -17.55
N GLU A 198 5.11 2.75 -16.83
CA GLU A 198 5.10 2.90 -15.39
C GLU A 198 4.18 1.84 -14.75
N VAL A 199 4.44 1.56 -13.49
CA VAL A 199 3.68 0.57 -12.71
C VAL A 199 2.83 1.31 -11.71
N ASN A 200 1.53 1.04 -11.71
CA ASN A 200 0.62 1.67 -10.75
C ASN A 200 0.66 0.97 -9.39
N GLU A 201 -0.15 1.46 -8.44
CA GLU A 201 -0.24 0.85 -7.12
C GLU A 201 -0.65 -0.63 -7.18
N LYS A 202 -1.44 -1.08 -8.16
CA LYS A 202 -1.91 -2.49 -8.29
C LYS A 202 -0.95 -3.40 -9.05
N GLY A 203 0.18 -2.90 -9.53
CA GLY A 203 1.11 -3.69 -10.36
C GLY A 203 0.71 -3.75 -11.84
N GLU A 204 -0.26 -2.96 -12.27
CA GLU A 204 -0.68 -2.84 -13.67
C GLU A 204 0.25 -1.84 -14.39
N LEU A 205 0.51 -2.10 -15.68
CA LEU A 205 1.43 -1.29 -16.49
C LEU A 205 0.65 -0.29 -17.33
N TYR A 206 1.08 0.97 -17.34
CA TYR A 206 0.51 2.02 -18.19
C TYR A 206 1.59 2.83 -18.89
N TYR A 207 1.27 3.40 -20.06
CA TYR A 207 2.19 4.28 -20.77
C TYR A 207 2.19 5.68 -20.12
N ARG A 208 3.36 6.23 -19.82
CA ARG A 208 3.52 7.56 -19.21
C ARG A 208 2.78 8.67 -19.97
N LYS A 209 2.73 8.59 -21.30
CA LYS A 209 2.12 9.62 -22.16
C LYS A 209 0.60 9.54 -22.24
N THR A 210 0.00 8.39 -21.90
CA THR A 210 -1.42 8.13 -22.09
C THR A 210 -2.03 7.86 -20.72
N ALA A 211 -2.17 8.93 -19.92
CA ALA A 211 -2.74 8.83 -18.59
C ALA A 211 -4.13 8.19 -18.66
N GLY A 212 -4.30 7.05 -17.98
CA GLY A 212 -5.59 6.37 -17.83
C GLY A 212 -5.85 5.17 -18.74
N GLN A 213 -4.97 4.85 -19.70
CA GLN A 213 -5.05 3.58 -20.45
C GLN A 213 -3.95 2.63 -19.99
N PHE A 214 -4.36 1.48 -19.45
CA PHE A 214 -3.44 0.39 -19.14
C PHE A 214 -2.88 -0.17 -20.44
N ALA A 215 -1.57 -0.37 -20.48
CA ALA A 215 -0.89 -1.01 -21.59
C ALA A 215 -0.98 -2.54 -21.44
N TYR A 216 -0.69 -3.03 -20.24
CA TYR A 216 -0.64 -4.45 -19.94
C TYR A 216 -1.20 -4.74 -18.54
N ASN A 217 -2.00 -5.80 -18.42
CA ASN A 217 -2.42 -6.38 -17.15
C ASN A 217 -1.79 -7.78 -16.98
N GLU A 218 -1.93 -8.34 -15.78
CA GLU A 218 -1.47 -9.69 -15.43
C GLU A 218 -0.01 -9.97 -15.79
N VAL A 219 0.89 -9.02 -15.51
CA VAL A 219 2.31 -9.16 -15.85
C VAL A 219 2.94 -10.31 -15.06
N ARG A 220 3.52 -11.25 -15.80
CA ARG A 220 4.22 -12.42 -15.26
C ARG A 220 5.67 -12.45 -15.72
N PHE A 221 6.53 -12.87 -14.79
CA PHE A 221 7.97 -13.06 -15.02
C PHE A 221 8.33 -14.52 -14.78
N MET A 222 9.11 -15.12 -15.67
CA MET A 222 9.54 -16.50 -15.50
C MET A 222 10.49 -16.63 -14.30
N ARG A 223 10.14 -17.48 -13.34
CA ARG A 223 10.94 -17.70 -12.13
C ARG A 223 12.35 -18.14 -12.46
N ALA A 224 12.51 -19.00 -13.48
CA ALA A 224 13.82 -19.49 -13.90
C ALA A 224 14.78 -18.36 -14.28
N ASP A 225 14.29 -17.33 -14.98
CA ASP A 225 15.13 -16.20 -15.41
C ASP A 225 15.44 -15.25 -14.26
N LEU A 226 14.49 -15.05 -13.35
CA LEU A 226 14.72 -14.33 -12.10
C LEU A 226 15.81 -14.99 -11.24
N MET A 227 15.80 -16.33 -11.17
CA MET A 227 16.80 -17.09 -10.40
C MET A 227 18.19 -17.05 -11.04
N LYS A 228 18.28 -16.95 -12.37
CA LYS A 228 19.55 -16.74 -13.08
C LYS A 228 20.13 -15.36 -12.78
N LEU A 229 19.31 -14.31 -12.85
CA LEU A 229 19.76 -12.93 -12.60
C LEU A 229 20.03 -12.66 -11.13
N TRP A 230 19.24 -13.29 -10.26
CA TRP A 230 19.33 -13.09 -8.84
C TRP A 230 19.16 -14.38 -8.02
N PRO A 231 20.23 -15.20 -7.94
CA PRO A 231 20.23 -16.43 -7.16
C PRO A 231 20.00 -16.21 -5.67
N ALA A 232 19.40 -17.20 -4.98
CA ALA A 232 19.11 -17.15 -3.54
C ALA A 232 20.35 -16.87 -2.67
N ASN A 233 21.49 -17.46 -3.05
CA ASN A 233 22.76 -17.33 -2.31
C ASN A 233 23.57 -16.09 -2.70
N SER A 234 23.07 -15.30 -3.65
CA SER A 234 23.71 -14.06 -4.03
C SER A 234 23.45 -13.05 -2.94
N ARG A 235 24.39 -12.96 -2.00
CA ARG A 235 24.55 -11.71 -1.29
C ARG A 235 24.77 -10.68 -2.40
N PRO A 236 23.92 -9.64 -2.55
CA PRO A 236 24.20 -8.60 -3.51
C PRO A 236 25.62 -8.20 -3.20
N ALA A 237 26.50 -8.24 -4.21
CA ALA A 237 27.81 -7.61 -4.10
C ALA A 237 27.49 -6.29 -3.48
N THR A 238 27.86 -6.12 -2.21
CA THR A 238 27.20 -5.18 -1.31
C THR A 238 27.17 -3.93 -2.15
N VAL A 239 25.98 -3.50 -2.57
CA VAL A 239 25.90 -2.18 -3.16
C VAL A 239 26.18 -1.39 -1.91
N THR A 240 27.46 -1.19 -1.63
CA THR A 240 27.97 0.03 -1.09
C THR A 240 27.42 1.04 -2.10
N VAL A 241 26.13 1.37 -1.94
CA VAL A 241 25.78 2.70 -1.49
C VAL A 241 26.85 2.94 -0.45
N GLU A 242 28.01 3.44 -0.88
CA GLU A 242 28.98 3.96 0.05
C GLU A 242 28.10 4.81 0.95
N PRO A 243 27.90 4.44 2.22
CA PRO A 243 27.14 5.31 3.10
C PRO A 243 27.88 6.61 2.95
N ASP A 244 27.28 7.62 2.33
CA ASP A 244 27.99 8.72 1.68
C ASP A 244 29.02 9.30 2.65
N ARG A 245 30.25 8.76 2.62
CA ARG A 245 31.15 8.73 3.80
C ARG A 245 32.09 9.92 3.78
N GLY A 246 31.72 10.93 3.00
CA GLY A 246 32.55 12.07 2.67
C GLY A 246 32.14 12.82 1.41
N GLY A 247 31.09 12.40 0.69
CA GLY A 247 30.43 13.27 -0.25
C GLY A 247 29.78 14.42 0.50
N ARG A 248 30.03 15.65 0.02
CA ARG A 248 29.39 16.86 0.50
C ARG A 248 27.88 16.57 0.64
N PRO A 249 27.25 16.81 1.82
CA PRO A 249 25.84 16.52 2.05
C PRO A 249 25.02 16.97 0.85
N GLN A 250 24.14 16.11 0.35
CA GLN A 250 23.32 16.37 -0.84
C GLN A 250 22.82 17.82 -0.78
N GLU A 251 23.28 18.66 -1.71
CA GLU A 251 22.97 20.09 -1.67
C GLU A 251 21.53 20.28 -2.12
N PHE A 252 20.62 20.27 -1.15
CA PHE A 252 19.23 20.64 -1.39
C PHE A 252 19.14 22.12 -1.74
N LYS A 253 18.19 22.47 -2.61
CA LYS A 253 17.88 23.86 -2.97
C LYS A 253 17.16 24.56 -1.80
N TRP A 254 17.90 24.87 -0.74
CA TRP A 254 17.34 25.38 0.51
C TRP A 254 16.65 26.73 0.37
N ASP A 255 17.12 27.58 -0.54
CA ASP A 255 16.50 28.88 -0.81
C ASP A 255 15.13 28.70 -1.47
N GLU A 256 15.02 27.81 -2.45
CA GLU A 256 13.74 27.44 -3.07
C GLU A 256 12.76 26.86 -2.03
N MET A 257 13.26 26.02 -1.12
CA MET A 257 12.45 25.48 -0.03
C MET A 257 11.98 26.55 0.95
N LYS A 258 12.82 27.55 1.21
CA LYS A 258 12.46 28.71 2.03
C LYS A 258 11.38 29.55 1.35
N GLU A 259 11.42 29.71 0.03
CA GLU A 259 10.34 30.37 -0.71
C GLU A 259 9.03 29.59 -0.66
N VAL A 260 9.07 28.25 -0.78
CA VAL A 260 7.87 27.40 -0.55
C VAL A 260 7.31 27.62 0.85
N ALA A 261 8.16 27.64 1.88
CA ALA A 261 7.75 27.90 3.26
C ALA A 261 7.13 29.30 3.43
N ARG A 262 7.72 30.32 2.80
CA ARG A 262 7.21 31.70 2.82
C ARG A 262 5.85 31.80 2.13
N GLU A 263 5.69 31.16 0.98
CA GLU A 263 4.44 31.12 0.23
C GLU A 263 3.32 30.47 1.08
N MET A 264 3.62 29.37 1.76
CA MET A 264 2.68 28.72 2.68
C MET A 264 2.26 29.63 3.84
N VAL A 265 3.21 30.32 4.47
CA VAL A 265 2.90 31.28 5.56
C VAL A 265 2.07 32.44 5.05
N ARG A 266 2.34 32.95 3.84
CA ARG A 266 1.55 34.03 3.22
C ARG A 266 0.11 33.59 2.96
N LEU A 267 -0.11 32.36 2.50
CA LEU A 267 -1.43 31.85 2.13
C LEU A 267 -2.24 31.33 3.32
N LYS A 268 -1.59 30.71 4.30
CA LYS A 268 -2.23 29.95 5.38
C LYS A 268 -1.92 30.49 6.78
N GLY A 269 -1.11 31.54 6.89
CA GLY A 269 -0.68 32.12 8.16
C GLY A 269 0.46 31.36 8.84
N LEU A 270 0.98 31.92 9.93
CA LEU A 270 2.03 31.32 10.75
C LEU A 270 1.52 30.07 11.49
N PRO A 271 2.35 29.03 11.67
CA PRO A 271 1.96 27.84 12.43
C PRO A 271 1.77 28.13 13.92
N GLY A 272 0.73 27.55 14.52
CA GLY A 272 0.40 27.73 15.93
C GLY A 272 -0.99 27.20 16.28
N LYS A 273 -1.32 27.18 17.57
CA LYS A 273 -2.58 26.59 18.08
C LYS A 273 -3.85 27.19 17.46
N GLY A 274 -3.81 28.44 16.99
CA GLY A 274 -4.92 29.10 16.32
C GLY A 274 -4.99 28.90 14.81
N ASN A 275 -3.99 28.23 14.20
CA ASN A 275 -3.96 27.99 12.77
C ASN A 275 -4.49 26.59 12.46
N THR A 276 -5.63 26.51 11.77
CA THR A 276 -6.27 25.25 11.39
C THR A 276 -5.47 24.44 10.37
N TYR A 277 -4.66 25.09 9.54
CA TYR A 277 -3.82 24.43 8.54
C TYR A 277 -2.52 23.92 9.11
N PHE A 278 -1.89 24.71 9.99
CA PHE A 278 -0.63 24.36 10.64
C PHE A 278 -0.72 24.46 12.17
N PRO A 279 -1.44 23.54 12.84
CA PRO A 279 -1.58 23.54 14.30
C PRO A 279 -0.23 23.47 15.04
N SER A 280 0.79 22.86 14.39
CA SER A 280 2.12 22.69 14.96
C SER A 280 3.23 22.97 13.94
N LYS A 281 4.43 23.29 14.46
CA LYS A 281 5.65 23.44 13.63
C LYS A 281 6.04 22.15 12.90
N SER A 282 5.71 20.99 13.47
CA SER A 282 5.99 19.69 12.84
C SER A 282 5.16 19.51 11.58
N GLN A 283 3.86 19.79 11.64
CA GLN A 283 2.97 19.72 10.47
C GLN A 283 3.36 20.73 9.39
N PHE A 284 3.82 21.93 9.78
CA PHE A 284 4.36 22.90 8.84
C PHE A 284 5.61 22.38 8.12
N ALA A 285 6.56 21.78 8.85
CA ALA A 285 7.76 21.18 8.25
C ALA A 285 7.42 20.02 7.30
N GLU A 286 6.44 19.19 7.67
CA GLU A 286 5.95 18.11 6.82
C GLU A 286 5.28 18.63 5.54
N ALA A 287 4.44 19.66 5.65
CA ALA A 287 3.82 20.31 4.49
C ALA A 287 4.87 20.88 3.53
N ILE A 288 5.89 21.58 4.05
CA ILE A 288 7.02 22.09 3.25
C ILE A 288 7.71 20.93 2.51
N LYS A 289 8.00 19.83 3.19
CA LYS A 289 8.67 18.67 2.60
C LYS A 289 7.85 18.07 1.45
N VAL A 290 6.54 17.88 1.67
CA VAL A 290 5.63 17.32 0.65
C VAL A 290 5.58 18.23 -0.58
N GLU A 291 5.38 19.53 -0.38
CA GLU A 291 5.28 20.48 -1.49
C GLU A 291 6.62 20.67 -2.22
N PHE A 292 7.74 20.67 -1.49
CA PHE A 292 9.07 20.76 -2.08
C PHE A 292 9.41 19.50 -2.89
N ALA A 293 9.12 18.31 -2.36
CA ALA A 293 9.27 17.05 -3.09
C ALA A 293 8.43 17.05 -4.36
N ARG A 294 7.19 17.55 -4.29
CA ARG A 294 6.30 17.69 -5.46
C ARG A 294 6.86 18.62 -6.53
N ARG A 295 7.51 19.73 -6.15
CA ARG A 295 8.05 20.74 -7.09
C ARG A 295 9.41 20.36 -7.68
N PHE A 296 10.26 19.69 -6.90
CA PHE A 296 11.69 19.54 -7.22
C PHE A 296 12.21 18.09 -7.19
N ASP A 297 11.36 17.10 -6.89
CA ASP A 297 11.71 15.68 -6.79
C ASP A 297 12.88 15.41 -5.82
N GLN A 298 12.93 16.17 -4.72
CA GLN A 298 13.94 16.06 -3.67
C GLN A 298 13.29 15.77 -2.32
N HIS A 299 13.82 14.78 -1.61
CA HIS A 299 13.29 14.31 -0.32
C HIS A 299 14.28 14.59 0.81
N PRO A 300 14.32 15.83 1.34
CA PRO A 300 15.16 16.15 2.50
C PRO A 300 14.71 15.39 3.74
N GLU A 301 15.64 15.16 4.66
CA GLU A 301 15.35 14.50 5.94
C GLU A 301 14.51 15.41 6.86
N ASP A 302 13.53 14.82 7.55
CA ASP A 302 12.57 15.53 8.40
C ASP A 302 13.23 16.36 9.50
N SER A 303 14.28 15.82 10.12
CA SER A 303 15.04 16.49 11.19
C SER A 303 15.64 17.81 10.70
N THR A 304 16.21 17.81 9.49
CA THR A 304 16.83 18.97 8.86
C THR A 304 15.81 20.02 8.47
N VAL A 305 14.68 19.61 7.87
CA VAL A 305 13.60 20.54 7.50
C VAL A 305 13.00 21.20 8.74
N ARG A 306 12.78 20.45 9.84
CA ARG A 306 12.27 21.00 11.11
C ARG A 306 13.21 22.03 11.74
N GLY A 307 14.52 21.76 11.72
CA GLY A 307 15.52 22.68 12.22
C GLY A 307 15.52 24.00 11.44
N ARG A 308 15.50 23.91 10.11
CA ARG A 308 15.49 25.08 9.22
C ARG A 308 14.17 25.85 9.27
N SER A 309 13.03 25.17 9.27
CA SER A 309 11.72 25.82 9.35
C SER A 309 11.56 26.66 10.61
N THR A 310 12.11 26.20 11.73
CA THR A 310 12.14 26.99 12.98
C THR A 310 12.92 28.29 12.83
N LYS A 311 14.03 28.28 12.09
CA LYS A 311 14.81 29.49 11.80
C LYS A 311 14.05 30.43 10.88
N TRP A 312 13.50 29.91 9.77
CA TRP A 312 12.72 30.71 8.82
C TRP A 312 11.50 31.36 9.46
N LEU A 313 10.79 30.67 10.34
CA LEU A 313 9.64 31.23 11.06
C LEU A 313 10.01 32.44 11.94
N LYS A 314 11.22 32.47 12.50
CA LYS A 314 11.70 33.66 13.23
C LYS A 314 11.94 34.82 12.26
N GLU A 315 12.62 34.56 11.15
CA GLU A 315 12.88 35.56 10.11
C GLU A 315 11.58 36.10 9.48
N PHE A 316 10.54 35.27 9.34
CA PHE A 316 9.24 35.69 8.83
C PHE A 316 8.41 36.49 9.84
N ALA A 317 8.69 36.38 11.14
CA ALA A 317 7.99 37.14 12.18
C ALA A 317 8.61 38.54 12.41
N GLU A 318 9.85 38.73 11.98
CA GLU A 318 10.59 40.00 12.09
C GLU A 318 10.35 40.95 10.90
N ASN A 319 9.75 40.46 9.81
CA ASN A 319 9.41 41.24 8.60
C ASN A 319 7.90 41.41 8.47
#